data_AF-A0A0B1SI12-F1
#
_entry.id   AF-A0A0B1SI12-F1
#
_cell.length_a   1.000
_cell.length_b   1.000
_cell.length_c   1.000
_cell.angle_alpha   90.00
_cell.angle_beta   90.00
_cell.angle_gamma   90.00
#
_symmetry.space_group_name_H-M   'P 1'
#
loop_
_entity.id
_entity.type
_entity.pdbx_description
1 polymer ?
#
loop_
_entity_poly.entity_id
_entity_poly.type
_entity_poly.pdbx_seq_one_letter_code
_entity_poly.pdbx_strand_id
1 'polypeptide(L)'
;MPKEPQYTFSPPRAAHFAIENRESMGEIQGGANLSTYCAEYSLNQFLEQATNFHFLLYLMTNHLVQFSEEEIHKLCFAVSTQNREMAIEWARETLNWQQLVALCHEQGQSHASATSSTWSCKHCTFENTEQRPDCSMCGLPANA
;
A
#
# COMPACT_ATOMS: atom_id res chain seq x y z
N MET A 1 14.17 15.21 13.95
CA MET A 1 12.87 15.58 13.37
C MET A 1 12.87 17.08 13.07
N PRO A 2 12.29 17.54 11.96
CA PRO A 2 12.18 18.96 11.64
C PRO A 2 11.42 19.71 12.74
N LYS A 3 11.75 20.99 12.97
CA LYS A 3 11.02 21.83 13.93
C LYS A 3 9.57 22.06 13.51
N GLU A 4 9.34 22.21 12.21
CA GLU A 4 8.03 22.28 11.57
C GLU A 4 7.99 21.21 10.47
N PRO A 5 7.37 20.06 10.73
CA PRO A 5 7.34 19.00 9.75
C PRO A 5 6.35 19.34 8.63
N GLN A 6 6.85 19.37 7.40
CA GLN A 6 6.04 19.40 6.19
C GLN A 6 6.04 17.99 5.60
N TYR A 7 4.92 17.29 5.74
CA TYR A 7 4.79 15.91 5.28
C TYR A 7 4.27 15.89 3.85
N THR A 8 5.04 15.30 2.94
CA THR A 8 4.52 14.92 1.61
C THR A 8 3.52 13.79 1.76
N PHE A 9 3.83 12.77 2.56
CA PHE A 9 2.93 11.64 2.85
C PHE A 9 2.34 11.82 4.24
N SER A 10 1.03 12.09 4.31
CA SER A 10 0.33 12.20 5.57
C SER A 10 -0.19 10.82 6.01
N PRO A 11 -0.22 10.52 7.32
CA PRO A 11 -0.80 9.28 7.79
C PRO A 11 -2.29 9.19 7.37
N PRO A 12 -2.75 8.03 6.90
CA PRO A 12 -4.13 7.86 6.43
C PRO A 12 -5.14 8.11 7.56
N ARG A 13 -6.25 8.77 7.23
CA ARG A 13 -7.30 9.12 8.22
C ARG A 13 -8.25 7.95 8.55
N ALA A 14 -8.46 7.01 7.62
CA ALA A 14 -9.41 5.91 7.76
C ALA A 14 -8.90 4.59 7.16
N ALA A 15 -8.46 4.60 5.90
CA ALA A 15 -8.07 3.39 5.17
C ALA A 15 -6.54 3.16 5.18
N HIS A 16 -6.10 2.02 5.72
CA HIS A 16 -4.70 1.60 5.67
C HIS A 16 -4.42 0.81 4.39
N PHE A 17 -3.47 1.28 3.59
CA PHE A 17 -2.93 0.47 2.50
C PHE A 17 -1.81 -0.41 3.06
N ALA A 18 -1.84 -1.71 2.77
CA ALA A 18 -0.88 -2.67 3.33
C ALA A 18 0.56 -2.31 2.95
N ILE A 19 1.48 -2.49 3.89
CA ILE A 19 2.91 -2.29 3.65
C ILE A 19 3.48 -3.52 2.93
N GLU A 20 4.35 -3.31 1.95
CA GLU A 20 5.00 -4.37 1.20
C GLU A 20 5.83 -5.31 2.11
N ASN A 21 5.97 -6.57 1.68
CA ASN A 21 6.75 -7.59 2.39
C ASN A 21 6.26 -7.91 3.83
N ARG A 22 4.96 -7.74 4.08
CA ARG A 22 4.32 -8.06 5.36
C ARG A 22 3.19 -9.07 5.26
N GLU A 23 3.21 -9.91 4.22
CA GLU A 23 2.20 -10.95 4.02
C GLU A 23 2.12 -11.93 5.20
N SER A 24 3.25 -12.27 5.82
CA SER A 24 3.29 -13.10 7.04
C SER A 24 2.71 -12.40 8.28
N MET A 25 2.50 -11.08 8.22
CA MET A 25 1.76 -10.31 9.23
C MET A 25 0.26 -10.21 8.94
N GLY A 26 -0.21 -10.79 7.83
CA GLY A 26 -1.56 -10.60 7.32
C GLY A 26 -1.77 -9.27 6.57
N GLU A 27 -0.70 -8.51 6.31
CA GLU A 27 -0.76 -7.31 5.47
C GLU A 27 -0.47 -7.72 4.01
N ILE A 28 -1.53 -7.99 3.25
CA ILE A 28 -1.45 -8.38 1.84
C ILE A 28 -1.87 -7.20 0.96
N GLN A 29 -1.02 -6.81 0.02
CA GLN A 29 -1.32 -5.76 -0.95
C GLN A 29 -2.19 -6.30 -2.10
N GLY A 30 -3.03 -5.43 -2.70
CA GLY A 30 -3.92 -5.82 -3.79
C GLY A 30 -5.25 -6.44 -3.35
N GLY A 31 -5.99 -7.02 -4.29
CA GLY A 31 -7.26 -7.71 -4.04
C GLY A 31 -8.21 -6.93 -3.11
N ALA A 32 -8.59 -7.56 -1.99
CA ALA A 32 -9.48 -6.96 -0.99
C ALA A 32 -8.89 -5.71 -0.30
N ASN A 33 -7.56 -5.66 -0.10
CA ASN A 33 -6.91 -4.48 0.48
C ASN A 33 -7.00 -3.29 -0.47
N LEU A 34 -6.69 -3.48 -1.77
CA LEU A 34 -6.82 -2.41 -2.75
C LEU A 34 -8.29 -2.01 -2.96
N SER A 35 -9.22 -2.96 -3.04
CA SER A 35 -10.65 -2.66 -3.21
C SER A 35 -11.21 -1.84 -2.04
N THR A 36 -10.92 -2.24 -0.80
CA THR A 36 -11.32 -1.50 0.41
C THR A 36 -10.65 -0.13 0.44
N TYR A 37 -9.37 -0.06 0.13
CA TYR A 37 -8.64 1.21 0.08
C TYR A 37 -9.22 2.18 -0.95
N CYS A 38 -9.57 1.71 -2.15
CA CYS A 38 -10.19 2.54 -3.18
C CYS A 38 -11.60 3.01 -2.82
N ALA A 39 -12.40 2.19 -2.15
CA ALA A 39 -13.78 2.52 -1.79
C ALA A 39 -13.90 3.71 -0.80
N GLU A 40 -12.82 4.01 -0.07
CA GLU A 40 -12.77 5.06 0.96
C GLU A 40 -12.59 6.47 0.38
N TYR A 41 -12.27 6.57 -0.91
CA TYR A 41 -11.99 7.84 -1.58
C TYR A 41 -12.94 8.04 -2.75
N SER A 42 -13.55 9.22 -2.82
CA SER A 42 -14.13 9.68 -4.08
C SER A 42 -13.04 10.09 -5.07
N LEU A 43 -13.38 10.19 -6.35
CA LEU A 43 -12.45 10.69 -7.37
C LEU A 43 -11.88 12.07 -7.01
N ASN A 44 -12.67 12.95 -6.41
CA ASN A 44 -12.20 14.27 -5.97
C ASN A 44 -11.17 14.20 -4.84
N GLN A 45 -11.05 13.07 -4.15
CA GLN A 45 -10.08 12.78 -3.09
C GLN A 45 -8.93 11.89 -3.57
N PHE A 46 -8.77 11.71 -4.88
CA PHE A 46 -7.72 10.86 -5.43
C PHE A 46 -6.31 11.34 -5.08
N LEU A 47 -6.10 12.65 -4.94
CA LEU A 47 -4.81 13.18 -4.47
C LEU A 47 -4.46 12.62 -3.08
N GLU A 48 -5.40 12.61 -2.13
CA GLU A 48 -5.20 12.05 -0.80
C GLU A 48 -4.96 10.54 -0.85
N GLN A 49 -5.68 9.83 -1.72
CA GLN A 49 -5.48 8.40 -1.95
C GLN A 49 -4.06 8.10 -2.47
N ALA A 50 -3.62 8.86 -3.46
CA ALA A 50 -2.31 8.73 -4.09
C ALA A 50 -1.16 9.26 -3.22
N THR A 51 -1.47 10.10 -2.24
CA THR A 51 -0.51 10.61 -1.25
C THR A 51 -0.21 9.57 -0.17
N ASN A 52 0.13 8.35 -0.63
CA ASN A 52 0.54 7.22 0.18
C ASN A 52 1.68 6.49 -0.55
N PHE A 53 2.85 6.43 0.08
CA PHE A 53 4.04 5.85 -0.54
C PHE A 53 3.87 4.37 -0.90
N HIS A 54 3.27 3.57 -0.01
CA HIS A 54 3.09 2.13 -0.24
C HIS A 54 2.12 1.87 -1.38
N PHE A 55 1.10 2.71 -1.52
CA PHE A 55 0.19 2.67 -2.67
C PHE A 55 0.91 3.01 -3.98
N LEU A 56 1.70 4.09 -4.02
CA LEU A 56 2.49 4.44 -5.21
C LEU A 56 3.49 3.35 -5.58
N LEU A 57 4.16 2.76 -4.58
CA LEU A 57 5.08 1.64 -4.81
C LEU A 57 4.34 0.43 -5.38
N TYR A 58 3.15 0.11 -4.85
CA TYR A 58 2.33 -0.98 -5.37
C TYR A 58 1.91 -0.77 -6.83
N LEU A 59 1.60 0.46 -7.25
CA LEU A 59 1.34 0.75 -8.66
C LEU A 59 2.54 0.37 -9.55
N MET A 60 3.77 0.48 -9.05
CA MET A 60 4.97 0.08 -9.79
C MET A 60 5.29 -1.42 -9.71
N THR A 61 4.95 -2.08 -8.60
CA THR A 61 5.46 -3.43 -8.29
C THR A 61 4.42 -4.54 -8.43
N ASN A 62 3.13 -4.21 -8.52
CA ASN A 62 2.09 -5.21 -8.70
C ASN A 62 2.30 -6.01 -10.00
N HIS A 63 1.89 -7.27 -9.99
CA HIS A 63 2.05 -8.19 -11.12
C HIS A 63 0.82 -8.25 -12.04
N LEU A 64 -0.21 -7.45 -11.76
CA LEU A 64 -1.50 -7.48 -12.47
C LEU A 64 -1.51 -6.54 -13.67
N VAL A 65 -0.99 -5.31 -13.47
CA VAL A 65 -0.95 -4.26 -14.48
C VAL A 65 0.39 -3.55 -14.41
N GLN A 66 1.02 -3.41 -15.57
CA GLN A 66 2.29 -2.70 -15.70
C GLN A 66 2.04 -1.25 -16.08
N PHE A 67 2.35 -0.35 -15.16
CA PHE A 67 2.35 1.09 -15.42
C PHE A 67 3.65 1.50 -16.08
N SER A 68 3.56 2.35 -17.10
CA SER A 68 4.73 2.98 -17.70
C SER A 68 5.37 3.99 -16.75
N GLU A 69 6.66 4.25 -16.96
CA GLU A 69 7.39 5.26 -16.19
C GLU A 69 6.76 6.66 -16.35
N GLU A 70 6.23 6.99 -17.53
CA GLU A 70 5.57 8.26 -17.77
C GLU A 70 4.27 8.40 -16.96
N GLU A 71 3.45 7.36 -16.90
CA GLU A 71 2.23 7.34 -16.08
C GLU A 71 2.58 7.56 -14.60
N ILE A 72 3.52 6.80 -14.05
CA ILE A 72 3.91 6.93 -12.64
C ILE A 72 4.55 8.28 -12.36
N HIS A 73 5.41 8.79 -13.25
CA HIS A 73 6.03 10.09 -13.10
C HIS A 73 4.97 11.21 -13.03
N LYS A 74 3.98 11.21 -13.92
CA LYS A 74 2.88 12.19 -13.88
C LYS A 74 2.15 12.18 -12.54
N LEU A 75 1.84 10.99 -12.00
CA LEU A 75 1.19 10.87 -10.70
C LEU A 75 2.09 11.36 -9.55
N CYS A 76 3.35 10.93 -9.52
CA CYS A 76 4.32 11.37 -8.52
C CYS A 76 4.55 12.88 -8.56
N PHE A 77 4.53 13.49 -9.75
CA PHE A 77 4.61 14.94 -9.91
C PHE A 77 3.37 15.63 -9.31
N ALA A 78 2.17 15.12 -9.59
CA ALA A 78 0.93 15.63 -8.98
C ALA A 78 0.96 15.54 -7.44
N VAL A 79 1.40 14.41 -6.89
CA VAL A 79 1.53 14.21 -5.43
C VAL A 79 2.58 15.14 -4.82
N SER A 80 3.78 15.22 -5.40
CA SER A 80 4.87 16.05 -4.86
C SER A 80 4.56 17.55 -4.92
N THR A 81 3.81 17.99 -5.91
CA THR A 81 3.36 19.39 -6.06
C THR A 81 2.00 19.68 -5.42
N GLN A 82 1.37 18.67 -4.79
CA GLN A 82 0.03 18.76 -4.20
C GLN A 82 -1.03 19.28 -5.19
N ASN A 83 -0.91 18.90 -6.46
CA ASN A 83 -1.80 19.31 -7.54
C ASN A 83 -2.98 18.33 -7.67
N ARG A 84 -4.15 18.74 -7.19
CA ARG A 84 -5.34 17.90 -7.16
C ARG A 84 -5.92 17.65 -8.54
N GLU A 85 -5.99 18.69 -9.37
CA GLU A 85 -6.56 18.61 -10.71
C GLU A 85 -5.81 17.58 -11.55
N MET A 86 -4.47 17.63 -11.52
CA MET A 86 -3.62 16.69 -12.24
C MET A 86 -3.77 15.25 -11.71
N ALA A 87 -3.91 15.06 -10.40
CA ALA A 87 -4.14 13.74 -9.83
C ALA A 87 -5.51 13.16 -10.28
N ILE A 88 -6.55 14.00 -10.31
CA ILE A 88 -7.88 13.62 -10.80
C ILE A 88 -7.85 13.28 -12.29
N GLU A 89 -7.17 14.09 -13.09
CA GLU A 89 -6.98 13.87 -14.53
C GLU A 89 -6.26 12.54 -14.79
N TRP A 90 -5.14 12.30 -14.09
CA TRP A 90 -4.42 11.04 -14.14
C TRP A 90 -5.33 9.84 -13.86
N ALA A 91 -6.14 9.89 -12.79
CA ALA A 91 -7.06 8.82 -12.44
C ALA A 91 -8.16 8.59 -13.47
N ARG A 92 -8.56 9.64 -14.20
CA ARG A 92 -9.57 9.53 -15.27
C ARG A 92 -8.98 8.98 -16.56
N GLU A 93 -7.75 9.36 -16.92
CA GLU A 93 -7.20 9.09 -18.25
C GLU A 93 -6.31 7.85 -18.30
N THR A 94 -5.76 7.42 -17.17
CA THR A 94 -4.84 6.28 -17.11
C THR A 94 -5.60 4.96 -17.23
N LEU A 95 -5.57 4.34 -18.41
CA LEU A 95 -6.20 3.05 -18.69
C LEU A 95 -5.69 1.94 -17.77
N ASN A 96 -4.39 1.92 -17.48
CA ASN A 96 -3.77 0.95 -16.57
C ASN A 96 -4.37 1.03 -15.15
N TRP A 97 -4.66 2.24 -14.67
CA TRP A 97 -5.34 2.43 -13.40
C TRP A 97 -6.77 1.88 -13.42
N GLN A 98 -7.54 2.19 -14.46
CA GLN A 98 -8.90 1.67 -14.62
C GLN A 98 -8.91 0.13 -14.67
N GLN A 99 -7.98 -0.47 -15.40
CA GLN A 99 -7.82 -1.92 -15.48
C GLN A 99 -7.46 -2.54 -14.12
N LEU A 100 -6.52 -1.94 -13.38
CA LEU A 100 -6.11 -2.43 -12.07
C LEU A 100 -7.29 -2.44 -11.08
N VAL A 101 -8.07 -1.36 -11.05
CA VAL A 101 -9.26 -1.27 -10.19
C VAL A 101 -10.29 -2.34 -10.57
N ALA A 102 -10.55 -2.53 -11.87
CA ALA A 102 -11.46 -3.57 -12.35
C ALA A 102 -11.04 -4.99 -11.92
N LEU A 103 -9.77 -5.34 -12.12
CA LEU A 103 -9.23 -6.65 -11.72
C LEU A 103 -9.32 -6.89 -10.21
N CYS A 104 -9.16 -5.86 -9.39
CA CYS A 104 -9.24 -5.99 -7.94
C CYS A 104 -10.66 -6.25 -7.43
N HIS A 105 -11.69 -5.78 -8.15
CA HIS A 105 -13.07 -6.16 -7.87
C HIS A 105 -13.36 -7.64 -8.17
N GLU A 106 -12.63 -8.24 -9.11
CA GLU A 106 -12.79 -9.66 -9.48
C GLU A 106 -12.01 -10.60 -8.53
N GLN A 107 -10.85 -10.18 -8.03
CA GLN A 107 -9.95 -11.01 -7.20
C GLN A 107 -10.31 -11.08 -5.70
N GLY A 108 -11.40 -10.46 -5.26
CA GLY A 108 -11.78 -10.34 -3.84
C GLY A 108 -12.09 -11.65 -3.09
N GLN A 109 -11.72 -12.84 -3.59
CA GLN A 109 -12.13 -14.13 -3.00
C GLN A 109 -11.03 -15.17 -2.76
N SER A 110 -9.77 -15.01 -3.21
CA SER A 110 -8.84 -16.14 -3.19
C SER A 110 -7.37 -15.77 -3.04
N HIS A 111 -6.85 -15.72 -1.82
CA HIS A 111 -5.49 -16.19 -1.53
C HIS A 111 -5.29 -16.40 -0.01
N ALA A 112 -5.66 -17.59 0.47
CA ALA A 112 -5.16 -18.11 1.74
C ALA A 112 -3.94 -18.98 1.44
N SER A 113 -2.73 -18.43 1.62
CA SER A 113 -1.50 -19.23 1.56
C SER A 113 -1.34 -20.05 2.83
N ALA A 114 -0.99 -21.32 2.65
CA ALA A 114 -0.72 -22.27 3.73
C ALA A 114 0.48 -21.80 4.57
N THR A 115 0.26 -21.58 5.87
CA THR A 115 1.26 -21.06 6.80
C THR A 115 2.21 -22.16 7.27
N SER A 116 3.50 -22.03 6.93
CA SER A 116 4.57 -22.53 7.79
C SER A 116 4.50 -21.78 9.13
N SER A 117 4.88 -22.42 10.24
CA SER A 117 4.77 -21.84 11.59
C SER A 117 5.86 -20.79 11.85
N THR A 118 5.75 -19.63 11.21
CA THR A 118 6.56 -18.42 11.43
C THR A 118 5.73 -17.34 12.09
N TRP A 119 6.38 -16.38 12.76
CA TRP A 119 5.71 -15.19 13.32
C TRP A 119 6.56 -13.94 13.11
N SER A 120 5.89 -12.82 12.84
CA SER A 120 6.56 -11.57 12.52
C SER A 120 6.52 -10.60 13.70
N CYS A 121 7.68 -10.02 14.02
CA CYS A 121 7.81 -9.11 15.15
C CYS A 121 7.06 -7.80 14.90
N LYS A 122 6.16 -7.43 15.83
CA LYS A 122 5.39 -6.17 15.75
C LYS A 122 6.24 -4.91 15.87
N HIS A 123 7.47 -5.02 16.37
CA HIS A 123 8.37 -3.89 16.55
C HIS A 123 9.30 -3.66 15.35
N CYS A 124 10.00 -4.71 14.90
CA CYS A 124 11.03 -4.60 13.86
C CYS A 124 10.71 -5.34 12.55
N THR A 125 9.50 -5.91 12.44
CA THR A 125 8.99 -6.63 11.26
C THR A 125 9.80 -7.84 10.81
N PHE A 126 10.76 -8.30 11.60
CA PHE A 126 11.53 -9.51 11.29
C PHE A 126 10.65 -10.75 11.39
N GLU A 127 10.70 -11.61 10.37
CA GLU A 127 10.04 -12.91 10.35
C GLU A 127 10.89 -13.92 11.12
N ASN A 128 10.34 -14.42 12.22
CA ASN A 128 11.01 -15.40 13.07
C ASN A 128 10.58 -16.80 12.64
N THR A 129 11.58 -17.65 12.41
CA THR A 129 11.40 -19.09 12.34
C THR A 129 11.45 -19.63 13.78
N GLU A 130 10.55 -20.58 14.09
CA GLU A 130 10.36 -21.20 15.42
C GLU A 130 9.53 -20.38 16.44
N GLN A 131 8.84 -21.08 17.35
CA GLN A 131 8.04 -20.51 18.45
C GLN A 131 8.93 -19.93 19.57
N ARG A 132 9.95 -19.15 19.23
CA ARG A 132 10.73 -18.42 20.24
C ARG A 132 9.84 -17.38 20.91
N PRO A 133 9.93 -17.20 22.24
CA PRO A 133 9.16 -16.20 22.95
C PRO A 133 9.60 -14.77 22.61
N ASP A 134 10.80 -14.60 22.06
CA ASP A 134 11.49 -13.36 21.74
C ASP A 134 11.92 -13.27 20.26
N CYS A 135 11.95 -12.05 19.73
CA CYS A 135 12.38 -11.80 18.35
C CYS A 135 13.91 -11.95 18.22
N SER A 136 14.36 -12.72 17.23
CA SER A 136 15.80 -12.98 17.00
C SER A 136 16.61 -11.72 16.64
N MET A 137 15.97 -10.68 16.11
CA MET A 137 16.64 -9.44 15.71
C MET A 137 16.62 -8.35 16.78
N CYS A 138 15.51 -8.18 17.51
CA CYS A 138 15.37 -7.08 18.48
C CYS A 138 15.23 -7.52 19.94
N GLY A 139 15.10 -8.83 20.21
CA GLY A 139 14.96 -9.38 21.56
C GLY A 139 13.63 -9.10 22.26
N LEU A 140 12.67 -8.45 21.59
CA LEU A 140 11.36 -8.15 22.18
C LEU A 140 10.44 -9.37 22.16
N PRO A 141 9.56 -9.54 23.16
CA PRO A 141 8.59 -10.64 23.20
C PRO A 141 7.66 -10.66 21.99
N ALA A 142 7.19 -11.84 21.60
CA ALA A 142 6.26 -12.01 20.47
C ALA A 142 4.93 -11.23 20.62
N ASN A 143 4.53 -10.96 21.86
CA ASN A 143 3.28 -10.26 22.20
C ASN A 143 3.49 -8.83 22.73
N ALA A 144 4.70 -8.26 22.63
CA ALA A 144 4.98 -6.91 23.09
C ALA A 144 4.45 -5.83 22.12
#